data_AF-A0A0R1SQL7-F1
#
_entry.id   AF-A0A0R1SQL7-F1
#
_cell.length_a   1.000
_cell.length_b   1.000
_cell.length_c   1.000
_cell.angle_alpha   90.00
_cell.angle_beta   90.00
_cell.angle_gamma   90.00
#
_symmetry.space_group_name_H-M   'P 1'
#
loop_
_entity.id
_entity.type
_entity.pdbx_description
1 polymer ?
#
loop_
_entity_poly.entity_id
_entity_poly.type
_entity_poly.pdbx_seq_one_letter_code
_entity_poly.pdbx_strand_id
1 'polypeptide(L)'
;MMIILKDIFVIFVAVEALLIMLLEMFGTQTKIARNAFDLSKKYLAIKEARMSMANQGLYNGFVGVGIVYARYGLTGMASLHVQVLFIGFVVIAALFGSVTANKKIIFTQGGPALFALGFLLFVN
;
A
#
# COMPACT_ATOMS: atom_id res chain seq x y z
N MET A 1 -23.77 7.17 4.18
CA MET A 1 -23.25 6.37 3.05
C MET A 1 -21.82 6.77 2.68
N MET A 2 -21.56 8.03 2.31
CA MET A 2 -20.22 8.46 1.86
C MET A 2 -19.12 8.37 2.94
N ILE A 3 -19.43 8.62 4.22
CA ILE A 3 -18.48 8.43 5.33
C ILE A 3 -18.09 6.95 5.49
N ILE A 4 -19.03 6.02 5.29
CA ILE A 4 -18.76 4.58 5.35
C ILE A 4 -17.85 4.19 4.19
N LEU A 5 -18.09 4.72 2.98
CA LEU A 5 -17.22 4.50 1.83
C LEU A 5 -15.81 5.04 2.06
N LYS A 6 -15.67 6.25 2.63
CA LYS A 6 -14.39 6.82 3.06
C LYS A 6 -13.61 5.84 3.93
N ASP A 7 -14.24 5.35 4.99
CA ASP A 7 -13.61 4.40 5.92
C ASP A 7 -13.25 3.07 5.25
N ILE A 8 -14.13 2.52 4.40
CA ILE A 8 -13.85 1.29 3.65
C ILE A 8 -12.60 1.45 2.80
N PHE A 9 -12.48 2.54 2.05
CA PHE A 9 -11.31 2.76 1.18
C PHE A 9 -10.03 3.01 1.97
N VAL A 10 -10.08 3.77 3.08
CA VAL A 10 -8.92 3.96 3.96
C VAL A 10 -8.43 2.62 4.51
N ILE A 11 -9.34 1.79 5.04
CA ILE A 11 -8.98 0.49 5.59
C ILE A 11 -8.54 -0.48 4.49
N PHE A 12 -9.14 -0.40 3.31
CA PHE A 12 -8.72 -1.21 2.16
C PHE A 12 -7.25 -0.93 1.81
N VAL A 13 -6.84 0.33 1.72
CA VAL A 13 -5.44 0.71 1.43
C VAL A 13 -4.50 0.22 2.54
N ALA A 14 -4.91 0.33 3.81
CA ALA A 14 -4.13 -0.17 4.92
C ALA A 14 -3.92 -1.70 4.84
N VAL A 15 -4.99 -2.44 4.59
CA VAL A 15 -4.95 -3.91 4.43
C VAL A 15 -4.12 -4.29 3.22
N GLU A 16 -4.26 -3.59 2.09
CA GLU A 16 -3.45 -3.82 0.90
C GLU A 16 -1.95 -3.67 1.22
N ALA A 17 -1.54 -2.58 1.88
CA ALA A 17 -0.15 -2.35 2.26
C ALA A 17 0.40 -3.46 3.17
N LEU A 18 -0.40 -3.93 4.12
CA LEU A 18 -0.04 -5.04 5.01
C LEU A 18 0.05 -6.39 4.27
N LEU A 19 -0.85 -6.64 3.29
CA LEU A 19 -0.78 -7.84 2.47
C LEU A 19 0.46 -7.81 1.56
N ILE A 20 0.80 -6.66 0.98
CA ILE A 20 2.03 -6.46 0.21
C ILE A 20 3.25 -6.74 1.08
N MET A 21 3.31 -6.17 2.30
CA MET A 21 4.36 -6.47 3.27
C MET A 21 4.53 -7.98 3.48
N LEU A 22 3.44 -8.70 3.76
CA LEU A 22 3.50 -10.13 4.00
C LEU A 22 4.02 -10.90 2.77
N LEU A 23 3.58 -10.54 1.56
CA LEU A 23 4.03 -11.18 0.33
C LEU A 23 5.50 -10.87 0.00
N GLU A 24 5.96 -9.65 0.23
CA GLU A 24 7.35 -9.21 -0.03
C GLU A 24 8.35 -9.72 1.02
N MET A 25 7.93 -9.88 2.27
CA MET A 25 8.80 -10.38 3.34
C MET A 25 8.84 -11.91 3.40
N PHE A 26 7.68 -12.55 3.33
CA PHE A 26 7.54 -13.98 3.63
C PHE A 26 7.06 -14.81 2.43
N GLY A 27 6.32 -14.18 1.51
CA GLY A 27 5.65 -14.87 0.40
C GLY A 27 6.42 -14.90 -0.93
N THR A 28 7.62 -14.33 -1.02
CA THR A 28 8.28 -14.01 -2.31
C THR A 28 8.45 -15.19 -3.26
N GLN A 29 8.65 -16.41 -2.75
CA GLN A 29 8.82 -17.61 -3.59
C GLN A 29 7.49 -18.23 -4.07
N THR A 30 6.35 -17.79 -3.56
CA THR A 30 5.03 -18.33 -3.93
C THR A 30 4.65 -17.95 -5.37
N LYS A 31 3.75 -18.72 -5.98
CA LYS A 31 3.17 -18.37 -7.30
C LYS A 31 2.36 -17.07 -7.23
N ILE A 32 1.73 -16.80 -6.09
CA ILE A 32 0.92 -15.61 -5.85
C ILE A 32 1.79 -14.36 -5.87
N ALA A 33 2.85 -14.30 -5.06
CA ALA A 33 3.75 -13.15 -5.03
C ALA A 33 4.40 -12.88 -6.40
N ARG A 34 4.82 -13.94 -7.11
CA ARG A 34 5.39 -13.80 -8.47
C ARG A 34 4.42 -13.16 -9.45
N ASN A 35 3.14 -13.55 -9.40
CA ASN A 35 2.13 -13.00 -10.28
C ASN A 35 1.73 -11.57 -9.89
N ALA A 36 1.70 -11.27 -8.58
CA ALA A 36 1.38 -9.95 -8.06
C ALA A 36 2.45 -8.90 -8.43
N PHE A 37 3.73 -9.26 -8.29
CA PHE A 37 4.86 -8.35 -8.53
C PHE A 37 5.49 -8.49 -9.93
N ASP A 38 5.03 -9.46 -10.73
CA ASP A 38 5.53 -9.73 -12.09
C ASP A 38 7.04 -10.04 -12.13
N LEU A 39 7.49 -10.85 -11.18
CA LEU A 39 8.89 -11.19 -10.97
C LEU A 39 9.21 -12.62 -11.43
N SER A 40 10.36 -12.78 -12.10
CA SER A 40 10.83 -14.08 -12.56
C SER A 40 11.31 -14.96 -11.40
N LYS A 41 11.16 -16.28 -11.54
CA LYS A 41 11.73 -17.25 -10.57
C LYS A 41 13.25 -17.08 -10.42
N LYS A 42 13.95 -16.79 -11.53
CA LYS A 42 15.41 -16.59 -11.54
C LYS A 42 15.81 -15.38 -10.70
N TYR A 43 15.08 -14.26 -10.82
CA TYR A 43 15.33 -13.07 -10.00
C TYR A 43 15.14 -13.36 -8.51
N LEU A 44 14.05 -14.02 -8.17
CA LEU A 44 13.73 -14.38 -6.78
C LEU A 44 14.61 -15.48 -6.21
N ALA A 45 15.41 -16.18 -7.03
CA ALA A 45 16.42 -17.11 -6.56
C ALA A 45 17.66 -16.39 -5.98
N ILE A 46 17.87 -15.11 -6.35
CA ILE A 46 18.95 -14.26 -5.83
C ILE A 46 18.63 -13.86 -4.38
N LYS A 47 19.59 -14.06 -3.46
CA LYS A 47 19.39 -13.80 -2.03
C LYS A 47 19.19 -12.30 -1.76
N GLU A 48 20.01 -11.47 -2.38
CA GLU A 48 20.03 -10.02 -2.25
C GLU A 48 18.71 -9.41 -2.76
N ALA A 49 18.15 -9.95 -3.84
CA ALA A 49 16.85 -9.55 -4.37
C ALA A 49 15.74 -9.79 -3.33
N ARG A 50 15.71 -10.98 -2.71
CA ARG A 50 14.74 -11.31 -1.65
C ARG A 50 14.91 -10.42 -0.41
N MET A 51 16.15 -10.14 -0.02
CA MET A 51 16.43 -9.24 1.11
C MET A 51 15.97 -7.81 0.81
N SER A 52 16.22 -7.31 -0.41
CA SER A 52 15.74 -6.00 -0.84
C SER A 52 14.22 -5.91 -0.85
N MET A 53 13.54 -6.94 -1.39
CA MET A 53 12.09 -7.03 -1.34
C MET A 53 11.55 -7.09 0.09
N ALA A 54 12.15 -7.89 0.97
CA ALA A 54 11.72 -7.94 2.36
C ALA A 54 11.84 -6.58 3.06
N ASN A 55 12.89 -5.81 2.73
CA ASN A 55 13.03 -4.45 3.24
C ASN A 55 11.96 -3.50 2.67
N GLN A 56 11.66 -3.59 1.37
CA GLN A 56 10.56 -2.85 0.74
C GLN A 56 9.20 -3.20 1.38
N GLY A 57 8.97 -4.48 1.64
CA GLY A 57 7.80 -4.98 2.36
C GLY A 57 7.67 -4.38 3.74
N LEU A 58 8.77 -4.30 4.51
CA LEU A 58 8.74 -3.70 5.84
C LEU A 58 8.30 -2.22 5.80
N TYR A 59 8.74 -1.44 4.81
CA TYR A 59 8.27 -0.06 4.63
C TYR A 59 6.78 0.00 4.27
N ASN A 60 6.29 -0.88 3.39
CA ASN A 60 4.84 -1.03 3.14
C ASN A 60 4.08 -1.37 4.43
N GLY A 61 4.68 -2.19 5.30
CA GLY A 61 4.18 -2.48 6.64
C GLY A 61 4.02 -1.24 7.52
N PHE A 62 5.05 -0.40 7.57
CA PHE A 62 5.00 0.85 8.32
C PHE A 62 3.90 1.78 7.81
N VAL A 63 3.67 1.82 6.49
CA VAL A 63 2.57 2.59 5.89
C VAL A 63 1.21 2.02 6.33
N GLY A 64 1.00 0.70 6.20
CA GLY A 64 -0.25 0.06 6.61
C GLY A 64 -0.57 0.27 8.09
N VAL A 65 0.41 0.05 8.97
CA VAL A 65 0.27 0.32 10.42
C VAL A 65 0.02 1.80 10.68
N GLY A 66 0.71 2.69 9.97
CA GLY A 66 0.52 4.14 10.07
C GLY A 66 -0.91 4.58 9.74
N ILE A 67 -1.52 4.00 8.70
CA ILE A 67 -2.92 4.28 8.34
C ILE A 67 -3.89 3.76 9.41
N VAL A 68 -3.68 2.53 9.91
CA VAL A 68 -4.51 1.96 10.99
C VAL A 68 -4.42 2.82 12.24
N TYR A 69 -3.21 3.20 12.65
CA TYR A 69 -2.98 4.07 13.79
C TYR A 69 -3.62 5.45 13.59
N ALA A 70 -3.51 6.04 12.39
CA ALA A 70 -4.16 7.31 12.09
C ALA A 70 -5.68 7.24 12.23
N ARG A 71 -6.31 6.15 11.78
CA ARG A 71 -7.77 6.02 11.80
C ARG A 71 -8.34 5.73 13.20
N TYR A 72 -7.66 4.92 13.99
CA TYR A 72 -8.17 4.41 15.27
C TYR A 72 -7.46 4.97 16.51
N GLY A 73 -6.21 5.41 16.37
CA GLY A 73 -5.39 5.94 17.46
C GLY A 73 -5.39 7.47 17.57
N LEU A 74 -5.89 8.19 16.55
CA LEU A 74 -6.00 9.64 16.53
C LEU A 74 -7.46 10.09 16.35
N THR A 75 -7.74 11.33 16.70
CA THR A 75 -9.08 11.93 16.57
C THR A 75 -9.03 13.29 15.88
N GLY A 76 -10.18 13.75 15.39
CA GLY A 76 -10.34 15.07 14.74
C GLY A 76 -9.38 15.29 13.56
N MET A 77 -8.89 16.52 13.44
CA MET A 77 -8.02 16.94 12.32
C MET A 77 -6.68 16.19 12.29
N ALA A 78 -6.15 15.77 13.43
CA ALA A 78 -4.91 14.99 13.48
C ALA A 78 -5.07 13.64 12.77
N SER A 79 -6.19 12.95 13.00
CA SER A 79 -6.52 11.71 12.30
C SER A 79 -6.59 11.92 10.79
N LEU A 80 -7.29 12.97 10.34
CA LEU A 80 -7.43 13.29 8.92
C LEU A 80 -6.07 13.58 8.27
N HIS A 81 -5.26 14.45 8.86
CA HIS A 81 -3.97 14.85 8.29
C HIS A 81 -3.01 13.67 8.15
N VAL A 82 -2.96 12.78 9.14
CA VAL A 82 -2.07 11.62 9.10
C VAL A 82 -2.59 10.58 8.09
N GLN A 83 -3.90 10.36 7.98
CA GLN A 83 -4.46 9.51 6.93
C GLN A 83 -4.14 10.05 5.52
N VAL A 84 -4.32 11.36 5.30
CA VAL A 84 -3.98 12.01 4.03
C VAL A 84 -2.48 11.88 3.71
N LEU A 85 -1.62 12.03 4.72
CA LEU A 85 -0.17 11.90 4.55
C LEU A 85 0.23 10.48 4.09
N PHE A 86 -0.17 9.45 4.83
CA PHE A 86 0.22 8.07 4.52
C PHE A 86 -0.41 7.56 3.23
N ILE A 87 -1.69 7.87 2.97
CA ILE A 87 -2.33 7.50 1.70
C ILE A 87 -1.70 8.28 0.54
N GLY A 88 -1.31 9.54 0.77
CA GLY A 88 -0.53 10.32 -0.18
C GLY A 88 0.80 9.66 -0.54
N PHE A 89 1.51 9.09 0.44
CA PHE A 89 2.72 8.30 0.16
C PHE A 89 2.43 7.09 -0.73
N VAL A 90 1.32 6.38 -0.50
CA VAL A 90 0.90 5.26 -1.37
C VAL A 90 0.64 5.75 -2.80
N VAL A 91 -0.04 6.88 -2.98
CA VAL A 91 -0.29 7.47 -4.31
C VAL A 91 1.04 7.79 -5.02
N ILE A 92 1.98 8.45 -4.34
CA ILE A 92 3.28 8.81 -4.91
C ILE A 92 4.08 7.55 -5.28
N ALA A 93 4.13 6.56 -4.38
CA ALA A 93 4.80 5.30 -4.62
C ALA A 93 4.18 4.53 -5.78
N ALA A 94 2.85 4.52 -5.90
CA ALA A 94 2.15 3.87 -6.99
C ALA A 94 2.41 4.54 -8.35
N LEU A 95 2.43 5.88 -8.38
CA LEU A 95 2.80 6.63 -9.58
C LEU A 95 4.23 6.28 -10.02
N PHE A 96 5.19 6.39 -9.11
CA PHE A 96 6.59 6.08 -9.40
C PHE A 96 6.78 4.62 -9.83
N GLY A 97 6.19 3.67 -9.08
CA GLY A 97 6.25 2.24 -9.36
C GLY A 97 5.57 1.86 -10.67
N SER A 98 4.50 2.56 -11.07
CA SER A 98 3.83 2.31 -12.34
C SER A 98 4.67 2.67 -13.56
N VAL A 99 5.54 3.68 -13.43
CA VAL A 99 6.47 4.11 -14.48
C VAL A 99 7.72 3.24 -14.51
N THR A 100 8.22 2.84 -13.34
CA THR A 100 9.56 2.24 -13.20
C THR A 100 9.57 0.72 -13.12
N ALA A 101 8.55 0.11 -12.53
CA ALA A 101 8.54 -1.32 -12.23
C ALA A 101 7.42 -2.05 -12.98
N ASN A 102 6.17 -1.67 -12.74
CA ASN A 102 5.03 -2.36 -13.36
C ASN A 102 3.81 -1.44 -13.45
N LYS A 103 3.32 -1.22 -14.68
CA LYS A 103 2.13 -0.42 -14.96
C LYS A 103 0.89 -0.88 -14.18
N LYS A 104 0.79 -2.15 -13.78
CA LYS A 104 -0.32 -2.67 -12.97
C LYS A 104 -0.43 -2.01 -11.58
N ILE A 105 0.69 -1.50 -11.05
CA ILE A 105 0.75 -0.87 -9.71
C ILE A 105 -0.21 0.31 -9.61
N ILE A 106 -0.41 1.07 -10.69
CA ILE A 106 -1.37 2.20 -10.67
C ILE A 106 -2.80 1.73 -10.43
N PHE A 107 -3.15 0.52 -10.87
CA PHE A 107 -4.50 -0.03 -10.73
C PHE A 107 -4.66 -0.80 -9.43
N THR A 108 -3.62 -1.54 -9.01
CA THR A 108 -3.68 -2.33 -7.79
C THR A 108 -3.55 -1.46 -6.54
N GLN A 109 -2.51 -0.62 -6.47
CA GLN A 109 -2.22 0.25 -5.31
C GLN A 109 -2.73 1.68 -5.52
N GLY A 110 -2.47 2.25 -6.70
CA GLY A 110 -2.78 3.65 -6.98
C GLY A 110 -4.29 3.94 -6.99
N GLY A 111 -5.09 3.07 -7.61
CA GLY A 111 -6.53 3.21 -7.73
C GLY A 111 -7.21 3.33 -6.37
N PRO A 112 -7.10 2.33 -5.49
CA PRO A 112 -7.67 2.38 -4.14
C PRO A 112 -7.18 3.59 -3.34
N ALA A 113 -5.88 3.90 -3.41
CA ALA A 113 -5.31 5.05 -2.70
C ALA A 113 -5.84 6.40 -3.20
N LEU A 114 -6.00 6.58 -4.51
CA LEU A 114 -6.59 7.77 -5.10
C LEU A 114 -8.05 7.95 -4.70
N PHE A 115 -8.84 6.87 -4.67
CA PHE A 115 -10.22 6.93 -4.18
C PHE A 115 -10.27 7.27 -2.70
N ALA A 116 -9.46 6.62 -1.87
CA ALA A 116 -9.38 6.92 -0.43
C ALA A 116 -8.99 8.39 -0.18
N LEU A 117 -7.99 8.90 -0.91
CA LEU A 117 -7.55 10.29 -0.81
C LEU A 117 -8.65 11.26 -1.25
N GLY A 118 -9.35 10.98 -2.35
CA GLY A 118 -10.49 11.78 -2.79
C GLY A 118 -11.59 11.83 -1.72
N PHE A 119 -11.95 10.70 -1.12
CA PHE A 119 -12.93 10.67 -0.04
C PHE A 119 -12.47 11.47 1.19
N LEU A 120 -11.20 11.39 1.57
CA LEU A 120 -10.67 12.15 2.71
C LEU A 120 -10.71 13.67 2.48
N LEU A 121 -10.48 14.13 1.25
CA LEU A 121 -10.43 15.55 0.92
C LEU A 121 -11.81 16.18 0.67
N PHE A 122 -12.78 15.39 0.19
CA PHE A 122 -14.06 15.91 -0.29
C PHE A 122 -15.28 15.44 0.51
N VAL A 123 -15.12 14.53 1.48
CA VAL A 123 -16.22 14.05 2.33
C VAL A 123 -15.97 14.40 3.80
N ASN A 124 -16.73 15.39 4.27
CA ASN A 124 -16.81 15.80 5.68
C ASN A 124 -17.53 14.73 6.51
#